data_AF-A0A084QWA1-F1
#
_entry.id   AF-A0A084QWA1-F1
#
_cell.length_a   1.000
_cell.length_b   1.000
_cell.length_c   1.000
_cell.angle_alpha   90.00
_cell.angle_beta   90.00
_cell.angle_gamma   90.00
#
_symmetry.space_group_name_H-M   'P 1'
#
loop_
_entity.id
_entity.type
_entity.pdbx_description
1 polymer ?
#
loop_
_entity_poly.entity_id
_entity_poly.type
_entity_poly.pdbx_seq_one_letter_code
_entity_poly.pdbx_strand_id
1 'polypeptide(L)'
;MGILETLDSGITELVGQWNGYSTGLVTLLVAIVSYRLVSHREPDVHPMLLAKQSVASTVRNEGESAVYRSHAAPHSMPLNSGLNVKDPGSSKWARGRDGDLRDIWRRAAGSDSTDTAALGKILTVLGSEKVIEHKLEDITRQIILIGHHIAEQGGIRVAIYLPNSIEFLVTLFACSFYPNLTTVLIPFDVSNDELVSMLRRSAVDTVVTAPGAFPFDTVVSAYPALRQLIWVVDEGSKHLDWNEVPEGTGGSVNVATWQDIVNDAPTAAGNELPPLDPTNVPKDVVAFWQTKPGQMEEMVRFSQANLVAGISGQLTAVPSKERFSQSDLFLPADSLANVYTLVMTLGALYSNTSVAFTSVAGQSPDLILATQGVAPTILVASPKALLKLHEEATQKLSSPVAKLAHYLASRALTQEGVHTTTTTLSGLSASRPSLGTTPGKLRLVYVADRAGTDTPRLSQTVLSDLRVFTGAKVVYALTAPRVAGAVSQTALYDYRVDEDSTAHFGPPLTSLEVILRDSGDYKTTADKIEGEIFVRGPSVAGGEASVGAVGRIRDDNTLSYTQ
;
A
#
# COMPACT_ATOMS: atom_id res chain seq x y z
N MET A 1 50.58 -11.61 54.43
CA MET A 1 49.17 -12.03 54.42
C MET A 1 48.77 -12.23 52.97
N GLY A 2 48.39 -13.46 52.63
CA GLY A 2 48.04 -13.82 51.27
C GLY A 2 46.73 -13.16 50.86
N ILE A 3 46.59 -12.86 49.57
CA ILE A 3 45.34 -12.33 48.98
C ILE A 3 44.12 -13.18 49.37
N LEU A 4 44.33 -14.49 49.57
CA LEU A 4 43.32 -15.45 50.03
C LEU A 4 42.89 -15.21 51.49
N GLU A 5 43.81 -14.91 52.42
CA GLU A 5 43.47 -14.62 53.82
C GLU A 5 42.73 -13.29 53.96
N THR A 6 43.07 -12.30 53.14
CA THR A 6 42.36 -11.01 53.09
C THR A 6 40.96 -11.14 52.49
N LEU A 7 40.76 -12.05 51.54
CA LEU A 7 39.44 -12.37 51.01
C LEU A 7 38.60 -13.16 52.01
N ASP A 8 39.21 -14.13 52.69
CA ASP A 8 38.52 -14.98 53.66
C ASP A 8 38.06 -14.20 54.90
N SER A 9 38.93 -13.31 55.41
CA SER A 9 38.57 -12.37 56.48
C SER A 9 37.47 -11.39 56.04
N GLY A 10 37.57 -10.83 54.83
CA GLY A 10 36.55 -9.94 54.28
C GLY A 10 35.18 -10.60 54.08
N ILE A 11 35.14 -11.86 53.62
CA ILE A 11 33.90 -12.63 53.47
C ILE A 11 33.32 -12.97 54.85
N THR A 12 34.15 -13.38 55.81
CA THR A 12 33.72 -13.72 57.17
C THR A 12 33.13 -12.51 57.89
N GLU A 13 33.71 -11.33 57.71
CA GLU A 13 33.20 -10.09 58.29
C GLU A 13 31.88 -9.64 57.62
N LEU A 14 31.76 -9.80 56.30
CA LEU A 14 30.55 -9.49 55.54
C LEU A 14 29.37 -10.40 55.89
N VAL A 15 29.64 -11.69 56.13
CA VAL A 15 28.64 -12.65 56.64
C VAL A 15 28.35 -12.42 58.12
N GLY A 16 29.34 -12.01 58.91
CA GLY A 16 29.19 -11.72 60.35
C GLY A 16 28.32 -10.48 60.64
N GLN A 17 28.29 -9.50 59.74
CA GLN A 17 27.44 -8.31 59.85
C GLN A 17 26.06 -8.45 59.16
N TRP A 18 25.73 -9.65 58.67
CA TRP A 18 24.48 -9.90 57.95
C TRP A 18 23.27 -9.83 58.89
N ASN A 19 22.33 -8.94 58.60
CA ASN A 19 21.10 -8.78 59.38
C ASN A 19 19.85 -8.76 58.47
N GLY A 20 18.66 -8.56 59.05
CA GLY A 20 17.41 -8.51 58.29
C GLY A 20 17.37 -7.42 57.21
N TYR A 21 18.05 -6.30 57.41
CA TYR A 21 18.18 -5.24 56.40
C TYR A 21 19.10 -5.67 55.26
N SER A 22 20.22 -6.35 55.56
CA SER A 22 21.14 -6.91 54.56
C SER A 22 20.42 -7.95 53.69
N THR A 23 19.63 -8.85 54.28
CA THR A 23 18.78 -9.78 53.52
C THR A 23 17.82 -9.03 52.61
N GLY A 24 17.09 -8.03 53.13
CA GLY A 24 16.13 -7.25 52.36
C GLY A 24 16.76 -6.52 51.17
N LEU A 25 17.92 -5.89 51.37
CA LEU A 25 18.66 -5.20 50.31
C LEU A 25 19.19 -6.17 49.24
N VAL A 26 19.72 -7.32 49.65
CA VAL A 26 20.20 -8.33 48.70
C VAL A 26 19.05 -8.96 47.92
N THR A 27 17.92 -9.26 48.57
CA THR A 27 16.71 -9.75 47.87
C THR A 27 16.18 -8.70 46.89
N LEU A 28 16.13 -7.42 47.27
CA LEU A 28 15.74 -6.34 46.37
C LEU A 28 16.70 -6.22 45.19
N LEU A 29 18.01 -6.29 45.42
CA LEU A 29 19.02 -6.23 44.38
C LEU A 29 18.91 -7.42 43.42
N VAL A 30 18.77 -8.64 43.95
CA VAL A 30 18.53 -9.85 43.15
C VAL A 30 17.23 -9.72 42.34
N ALA A 31 16.16 -9.17 42.93
CA ALA A 31 14.91 -8.93 42.22
C ALA A 31 15.07 -7.89 41.10
N ILE A 32 15.79 -6.78 41.34
CA ILE A 32 16.06 -5.76 40.32
C ILE A 32 16.93 -6.32 39.20
N VAL A 33 18.01 -7.03 39.53
CA VAL A 33 18.91 -7.64 38.54
C VAL A 33 18.18 -8.71 37.74
N SER A 34 17.42 -9.59 38.39
CA SER A 34 16.61 -10.60 37.71
C SER A 34 15.55 -9.96 36.83
N TYR A 35 14.89 -8.90 37.31
CA TYR A 35 13.93 -8.13 36.51
C TYR A 35 14.60 -7.49 35.30
N ARG A 36 15.79 -6.90 35.45
CA ARG A 36 16.55 -6.31 34.35
C ARG A 36 16.99 -7.36 33.33
N LEU A 37 17.49 -8.52 33.78
CA LEU A 37 17.91 -9.60 32.88
C LEU A 37 16.74 -10.22 32.12
N VAL A 38 15.58 -10.41 32.79
CA VAL A 38 14.38 -10.99 32.16
C VAL A 38 13.64 -9.97 31.29
N SER A 39 13.69 -8.69 31.64
CA SER A 39 13.00 -7.63 30.90
C SER A 39 13.87 -6.96 29.84
N HIS A 40 15.15 -7.31 29.74
CA HIS A 40 16.01 -6.81 28.67
C HIS A 40 15.51 -7.36 27.34
N ARG A 41 15.13 -6.45 26.44
CA ARG A 41 14.69 -6.79 25.08
C ARG A 41 15.63 -6.10 24.12
N GLU A 42 16.08 -6.86 23.12
CA GLU A 42 16.86 -6.29 22.03
C GLU A 42 15.93 -5.50 21.10
N PRO A 43 16.38 -4.34 20.58
CA PRO A 43 15.59 -3.56 19.63
C PRO A 43 15.36 -4.38 18.35
N ASP A 44 14.21 -4.15 17.70
CA ASP A 44 13.83 -4.86 16.46
C ASP A 44 14.83 -4.61 15.31
N VAL A 45 15.52 -3.47 15.36
CA VAL A 45 16.58 -3.09 14.41
C VAL A 45 17.77 -2.50 15.16
N HIS A 46 18.97 -2.79 14.66
CA HIS A 46 20.18 -2.21 15.21
C HIS A 46 20.21 -0.69 14.99
N PRO A 47 20.44 0.14 16.03
CA PRO A 47 20.38 1.62 15.91
C PRO A 47 21.29 2.21 14.83
N MET A 48 22.44 1.57 14.55
CA MET A 48 23.33 2.01 13.46
C MET A 48 22.70 1.97 12.06
N LEU A 49 21.73 1.08 11.82
CA LEU A 49 21.02 1.02 10.54
C LEU A 49 20.05 2.20 10.36
N LEU A 50 19.57 2.77 11.48
CA LEU A 50 18.71 3.94 11.49
C LEU A 50 19.51 5.25 11.43
N ALA A 51 20.82 5.21 11.70
CA ALA A 51 21.68 6.39 11.63
C ALA A 51 21.91 6.88 10.20
N LYS A 52 21.85 5.98 9.20
CA LYS A 52 21.86 6.31 7.76
C LYS A 52 20.98 5.32 7.04
N GLN A 53 19.80 5.77 6.61
CA GLN A 53 18.80 4.90 5.98
C GLN A 53 18.88 4.88 4.46
N SER A 54 19.52 5.88 3.84
CA SER A 54 19.81 5.90 2.40
C SER A 54 21.27 6.28 2.11
N VAL A 55 21.71 5.99 0.89
CA VAL A 55 23.08 6.22 0.39
C VAL A 55 23.08 7.44 -0.52
N ALA A 56 23.77 8.49 -0.10
CA ALA A 56 24.05 9.66 -0.93
C ALA A 56 25.17 9.36 -1.94
N SER A 57 25.02 9.84 -3.17
CA SER A 57 26.09 9.83 -4.17
C SER A 57 27.28 10.69 -3.71
N THR A 58 28.48 10.30 -4.14
CA THR A 58 29.70 11.09 -3.94
C THR A 58 29.77 12.32 -4.84
N VAL A 59 29.02 12.31 -5.94
CA VAL A 59 28.97 13.42 -6.92
C VAL A 59 27.77 14.32 -6.61
N ARG A 60 28.01 15.63 -6.63
CA ARG A 60 27.00 16.68 -6.46
C ARG A 60 27.12 17.68 -7.61
N ASN A 61 25.98 18.10 -8.14
CA ASN A 61 25.91 19.17 -9.13
C ASN A 61 25.62 20.50 -8.42
N GLU A 62 25.99 21.61 -9.05
CA GLU A 62 25.63 22.93 -8.54
C GLU A 62 24.11 23.14 -8.59
N GLY A 63 23.51 23.60 -7.48
CA GLY A 63 22.06 23.77 -7.35
C GLY A 63 21.25 22.47 -7.15
N GLU A 64 21.91 21.32 -6.99
CA GLU A 64 21.27 20.05 -6.70
C GLU A 64 21.90 19.37 -5.47
N SER A 65 21.11 18.60 -4.73
CA SER A 65 21.63 17.69 -3.72
C SER A 65 22.40 16.52 -4.33
N ALA A 66 23.09 15.76 -3.48
CA ALA A 66 23.51 14.41 -3.88
C ALA A 66 22.29 13.56 -4.27
N VAL A 67 22.51 12.56 -5.12
CA VAL A 67 21.48 11.58 -5.47
C VAL A 67 21.35 10.56 -4.34
N TYR A 68 20.14 10.37 -3.81
CA TYR A 68 19.86 9.45 -2.72
C TYR A 68 19.22 8.16 -3.23
N ARG A 69 19.77 7.01 -2.80
CA ARG A 69 19.27 5.67 -3.13
C ARG A 69 19.10 4.79 -1.89
N SER A 70 18.21 3.82 -1.97
CA SER A 70 18.07 2.79 -0.94
C SER A 70 19.35 1.99 -0.75
N HIS A 71 19.65 1.55 0.48
CA HIS A 71 20.73 0.60 0.75
C HIS A 71 20.56 -0.74 0.02
N ALA A 72 19.32 -1.13 -0.30
CA ALA A 72 19.04 -2.35 -1.04
C ALA A 72 19.29 -2.23 -2.55
N ALA A 73 19.51 -1.01 -3.07
CA ALA A 73 19.88 -0.74 -4.46
C ALA A 73 20.90 0.42 -4.52
N PRO A 74 22.14 0.20 -4.06
CA PRO A 74 23.15 1.26 -4.01
C PRO A 74 23.57 1.71 -5.42
N HIS A 75 24.31 2.82 -5.51
CA HIS A 75 24.76 3.41 -6.79
C HIS A 75 25.56 2.46 -7.70
N SER A 76 26.20 1.43 -7.13
CA SER A 76 26.94 0.40 -7.89
C SER A 76 26.06 -0.67 -8.51
N MET A 77 24.76 -0.68 -8.21
CA MET A 77 23.78 -1.64 -8.72
C MET A 77 22.68 -0.91 -9.52
N PRO A 78 22.05 -1.58 -10.50
CA PRO A 78 20.91 -1.02 -11.20
C PRO A 78 19.71 -0.87 -10.26
N LEU A 79 18.86 0.12 -10.54
CA LEU A 79 17.56 0.25 -9.89
C LEU A 79 16.69 -0.97 -10.21
N ASN A 80 15.76 -1.27 -9.31
CA ASN A 80 14.85 -2.40 -9.47
C ASN A 80 13.78 -2.09 -10.52
N SER A 81 13.87 -2.72 -11.68
CA SER A 81 13.02 -2.50 -12.85
C SER A 81 11.80 -3.41 -12.93
N GLY A 82 11.78 -4.54 -12.22
CA GLY A 82 10.63 -5.43 -12.30
C GLY A 82 10.68 -6.67 -11.42
N LEU A 83 9.77 -7.60 -11.69
CA LEU A 83 9.44 -8.74 -10.83
C LEU A 83 10.34 -9.96 -11.04
N ASN A 84 11.30 -9.90 -11.97
CA ASN A 84 12.22 -11.00 -12.28
C ASN A 84 11.48 -12.31 -12.61
N VAL A 85 10.45 -12.19 -13.47
CA VAL A 85 9.61 -13.31 -13.93
C VAL A 85 10.45 -14.28 -14.75
N LYS A 86 10.33 -15.57 -14.44
CA LYS A 86 11.09 -16.64 -15.10
C LYS A 86 10.15 -17.41 -16.01
N ASP A 87 10.51 -17.51 -17.28
CA ASP A 87 9.71 -18.24 -18.24
C ASP A 87 9.85 -19.77 -18.00
N PRO A 88 8.81 -20.56 -18.32
CA PRO A 88 8.85 -22.01 -18.17
C PRO A 88 10.07 -22.63 -18.87
N GLY A 89 10.82 -23.47 -18.16
CA GLY A 89 12.02 -24.13 -18.67
C GLY A 89 13.31 -23.30 -18.55
N SER A 90 13.25 -22.03 -18.13
CA SER A 90 14.44 -21.26 -17.80
C SER A 90 15.12 -21.79 -16.52
N SER A 91 16.46 -21.68 -16.44
CA SER A 91 17.19 -22.18 -15.28
C SER A 91 16.87 -21.38 -14.03
N LYS A 92 16.95 -22.01 -12.85
CA LYS A 92 16.70 -21.33 -11.56
C LYS A 92 17.62 -20.12 -11.33
N TRP A 93 18.78 -20.06 -11.99
CA TRP A 93 19.77 -18.98 -11.84
C TRP A 93 19.75 -17.96 -12.98
N ALA A 94 18.94 -18.19 -14.02
CA ALA A 94 18.78 -17.22 -15.09
C ALA A 94 18.13 -15.93 -14.54
N ARG A 95 18.58 -14.80 -15.10
CA ARG A 95 17.92 -13.51 -14.89
C ARG A 95 16.55 -13.57 -15.57
N GLY A 96 15.51 -13.31 -14.82
CA GLY A 96 14.15 -13.18 -15.31
C GLY A 96 13.92 -11.84 -16.01
N ARG A 97 12.83 -11.76 -16.77
CA ARG A 97 12.34 -10.51 -17.35
C ARG A 97 11.64 -9.66 -16.31
N ASP A 98 11.49 -8.36 -16.58
CA ASP A 98 10.79 -7.45 -15.66
C ASP A 98 9.34 -7.89 -15.43
N GLY A 99 8.67 -8.38 -16.48
CA GLY A 99 7.28 -8.83 -16.43
C GLY A 99 6.28 -7.71 -16.70
N ASP A 100 5.00 -8.06 -16.73
CA ASP A 100 3.86 -7.16 -16.92
C ASP A 100 2.66 -7.59 -16.05
N LEU A 101 1.52 -6.88 -16.14
CA LEU A 101 0.32 -7.23 -15.37
C LEU A 101 -0.24 -8.63 -15.70
N ARG A 102 -0.01 -9.18 -16.90
CA ARG A 102 -0.46 -10.53 -17.28
C ARG A 102 0.27 -11.58 -16.44
N ASP A 103 1.56 -11.38 -16.19
CA ASP A 103 2.37 -12.29 -15.36
C ASP A 103 1.93 -12.30 -13.90
N ILE A 104 1.47 -11.15 -13.39
CA ILE A 104 0.92 -11.06 -12.04
C ILE A 104 -0.31 -11.94 -11.93
N TRP A 105 -1.23 -11.86 -12.91
CA TRP A 105 -2.40 -12.71 -12.92
C TRP A 105 -2.05 -14.19 -13.11
N ARG A 106 -1.14 -14.52 -14.04
CA ARG A 106 -0.68 -15.92 -14.25
C ARG A 106 -0.09 -16.53 -12.99
N ARG A 107 0.70 -15.76 -12.25
CA ARG A 107 1.24 -16.20 -10.97
C ARG A 107 0.17 -16.38 -9.91
N ALA A 108 -0.77 -15.44 -9.79
CA ALA A 108 -1.88 -15.51 -8.84
C ALA A 108 -2.84 -16.68 -9.16
N ALA A 109 -3.09 -16.95 -10.44
CA ALA A 109 -3.92 -18.05 -10.94
C ALA A 109 -3.22 -19.42 -10.93
N GLY A 110 -1.94 -19.47 -10.55
CA GLY A 110 -1.18 -20.73 -10.47
C GLY A 110 -0.72 -21.31 -11.82
N SER A 111 -0.77 -20.54 -12.91
CA SER A 111 -0.37 -21.02 -14.25
C SER A 111 1.13 -21.25 -14.39
N ASP A 112 1.95 -20.51 -13.63
CA ASP A 112 3.43 -20.55 -13.73
C ASP A 112 4.10 -21.31 -12.57
N SER A 113 3.33 -21.81 -11.59
CA SER A 113 3.89 -22.47 -10.40
C SER A 113 4.07 -23.97 -10.62
N THR A 114 5.33 -24.44 -10.65
CA THR A 114 5.67 -25.87 -10.50
C THR A 114 5.48 -26.38 -9.07
N ASP A 115 5.46 -25.46 -8.11
CA ASP A 115 5.15 -25.76 -6.71
C ASP A 115 3.64 -25.76 -6.52
N THR A 116 3.10 -26.87 -5.99
CA THR A 116 1.73 -27.02 -5.46
C THR A 116 1.51 -26.18 -4.19
N ALA A 117 2.10 -24.98 -4.12
CA ALA A 117 1.90 -24.05 -3.02
C ALA A 117 0.45 -23.56 -3.01
N ALA A 118 -0.09 -23.32 -1.82
CA ALA A 118 -1.46 -22.86 -1.67
C ALA A 118 -1.63 -21.49 -2.36
N LEU A 119 -2.56 -21.42 -3.32
CA LEU A 119 -2.93 -20.19 -3.99
C LEU A 119 -3.65 -19.24 -3.01
N GLY A 120 -3.45 -17.95 -3.21
CA GLY A 120 -4.19 -16.93 -2.47
C GLY A 120 -5.67 -16.95 -2.87
N LYS A 121 -6.55 -16.58 -1.93
CA LYS A 121 -8.00 -16.49 -2.17
C LYS A 121 -8.40 -15.06 -2.50
N ILE A 122 -9.40 -14.88 -3.36
CA ILE A 122 -10.02 -13.58 -3.62
C ILE A 122 -11.42 -13.59 -3.00
N LEU A 123 -11.67 -12.63 -2.11
CA LEU A 123 -12.90 -12.53 -1.34
C LEU A 123 -13.63 -11.23 -1.67
N THR A 124 -14.96 -11.28 -1.74
CA THR A 124 -15.82 -10.09 -1.68
C THR A 124 -16.56 -10.08 -0.36
N VAL A 125 -16.46 -8.99 0.38
CA VAL A 125 -17.10 -8.81 1.67
C VAL A 125 -18.31 -7.91 1.51
N LEU A 126 -19.50 -8.50 1.69
CA LEU A 126 -20.79 -7.82 1.62
C LEU A 126 -21.36 -7.70 3.03
N GLY A 127 -21.14 -6.54 3.65
CA GLY A 127 -21.56 -6.29 5.04
C GLY A 127 -20.80 -7.16 6.05
N SER A 128 -21.43 -7.43 7.19
CA SER A 128 -20.80 -8.15 8.31
C SER A 128 -20.80 -9.68 8.18
N GLU A 129 -21.74 -10.25 7.42
CA GLU A 129 -22.04 -11.69 7.47
C GLU A 129 -21.74 -12.44 6.17
N LYS A 130 -21.81 -11.77 5.02
CA LYS A 130 -21.68 -12.43 3.71
C LYS A 130 -20.28 -12.19 3.13
N VAL A 131 -19.41 -13.17 3.27
CA VAL A 131 -18.11 -13.22 2.60
C VAL A 131 -18.18 -14.24 1.47
N ILE A 132 -18.03 -13.77 0.24
CA ILE A 132 -18.04 -14.61 -0.97
C ILE A 132 -16.59 -14.91 -1.34
N GLU A 133 -16.23 -16.19 -1.37
CA GLU A 133 -14.96 -16.65 -1.92
C GLU A 133 -15.12 -16.95 -3.41
N HIS A 134 -14.29 -16.32 -4.24
CA HIS A 134 -14.33 -16.48 -5.69
C HIS A 134 -13.25 -17.45 -6.14
N LYS A 135 -13.61 -18.37 -7.04
CA LYS A 135 -12.66 -19.29 -7.64
C LYS A 135 -11.82 -18.54 -8.66
N LEU A 136 -10.50 -18.79 -8.65
CA LEU A 136 -9.56 -18.15 -9.58
C LEU A 136 -9.84 -18.51 -11.05
N GLU A 137 -10.38 -19.71 -11.30
CA GLU A 137 -10.83 -20.17 -12.62
C GLU A 137 -11.99 -19.29 -13.13
N ASP A 138 -12.99 -19.02 -12.28
CA ASP A 138 -14.14 -18.18 -12.62
C ASP A 138 -13.70 -16.73 -12.91
N ILE A 139 -12.75 -16.19 -12.15
CA ILE A 139 -12.20 -14.85 -12.39
C ILE A 139 -11.40 -14.82 -13.70
N THR A 140 -10.60 -15.85 -13.97
CA THR A 140 -9.85 -15.98 -15.22
C THR A 140 -10.77 -16.01 -16.43
N ARG A 141 -11.87 -16.76 -16.33
CA ARG A 141 -12.94 -16.77 -17.33
C ARG A 141 -13.54 -15.38 -17.54
N GLN A 142 -13.85 -14.65 -16.47
CA GLN A 142 -14.37 -13.28 -16.58
C GLN A 142 -13.38 -12.33 -17.28
N ILE A 143 -12.08 -12.42 -16.97
CA ILE A 143 -11.03 -11.60 -17.62
C ILE A 143 -11.06 -11.78 -19.14
N ILE A 144 -11.20 -13.03 -19.60
CA ILE A 144 -11.20 -13.35 -21.03
C ILE A 144 -12.51 -12.90 -21.68
N LEU A 145 -13.66 -13.25 -21.09
CA LEU A 145 -14.96 -12.92 -21.68
C LEU A 145 -15.21 -11.41 -21.78
N ILE A 146 -14.89 -10.66 -20.72
CA ILE A 146 -15.05 -9.21 -20.68
C ILE A 146 -14.08 -8.54 -21.66
N GLY A 147 -12.80 -8.97 -21.68
CA GLY A 147 -11.83 -8.43 -22.62
C GLY A 147 -12.21 -8.69 -24.08
N HIS A 148 -12.71 -9.90 -24.38
CA HIS A 148 -13.21 -10.26 -25.70
C HIS A 148 -14.39 -9.39 -26.11
N HIS A 149 -15.40 -9.28 -25.24
CA HIS A 149 -16.60 -8.49 -25.50
C HIS A 149 -16.27 -7.01 -25.78
N ILE A 150 -15.40 -6.39 -24.98
CA ILE A 150 -14.98 -5.00 -25.20
C ILE A 150 -14.23 -4.87 -26.54
N ALA A 151 -13.33 -5.81 -26.85
CA ALA A 151 -12.57 -5.78 -28.09
C ALA A 151 -13.45 -5.97 -29.34
N GLU A 152 -14.42 -6.88 -29.30
CA GLU A 152 -15.38 -7.12 -30.40
C GLU A 152 -16.28 -5.93 -30.68
N GLN A 153 -16.69 -5.22 -29.62
CA GLN A 153 -17.48 -3.99 -29.73
C GLN A 153 -16.62 -2.77 -30.15
N GLY A 154 -15.33 -2.97 -30.40
CA GLY A 154 -14.42 -1.93 -30.88
C GLY A 154 -13.99 -0.92 -29.81
N GLY A 155 -14.02 -1.31 -28.54
CA GLY A 155 -13.47 -0.53 -27.43
C GLY A 155 -11.95 -0.39 -27.54
N ILE A 156 -11.42 0.77 -27.16
CA ILE A 156 -9.98 1.08 -27.18
C ILE A 156 -9.55 1.68 -25.84
N ARG A 157 -10.35 2.57 -25.26
CA ARG A 157 -10.05 3.24 -23.99
C ARG A 157 -11.15 2.97 -23.00
N VAL A 158 -10.85 2.06 -22.08
CA VAL A 158 -11.80 1.51 -21.12
C VAL A 158 -11.65 2.24 -19.79
N ALA A 159 -12.64 3.03 -19.42
CA ALA A 159 -12.72 3.62 -18.10
C ALA A 159 -13.28 2.64 -17.08
N ILE A 160 -12.64 2.57 -15.92
CA ILE A 160 -13.14 1.86 -14.75
C ILE A 160 -13.62 2.92 -13.76
N TYR A 161 -14.94 3.01 -13.57
CA TYR A 161 -15.58 3.87 -12.58
C TYR A 161 -16.36 2.99 -11.60
N LEU A 162 -15.61 2.29 -10.75
CA LEU A 162 -16.13 1.32 -9.78
C LEU A 162 -15.48 1.57 -8.40
N PRO A 163 -16.19 1.25 -7.30
CA PRO A 163 -15.55 1.09 -6.01
C PRO A 163 -14.59 -0.12 -6.04
N ASN A 164 -13.90 -0.38 -4.93
CA ASN A 164 -13.01 -1.55 -4.85
C ASN A 164 -13.82 -2.85 -4.98
N SER A 165 -13.71 -3.50 -6.14
CA SER A 165 -14.43 -4.73 -6.47
C SER A 165 -13.56 -5.68 -7.29
N ILE A 166 -14.08 -6.89 -7.52
CA ILE A 166 -13.40 -7.88 -8.37
C ILE A 166 -13.50 -7.48 -9.84
N GLU A 167 -14.63 -6.91 -10.25
CA GLU A 167 -14.88 -6.42 -11.60
C GLU A 167 -13.90 -5.30 -11.98
N PHE A 168 -13.49 -4.47 -11.01
CA PHE A 168 -12.39 -3.51 -11.18
C PHE A 168 -11.10 -4.22 -11.60
N LEU A 169 -10.69 -5.24 -10.84
CA LEU A 169 -9.47 -6.00 -11.16
C LEU A 169 -9.60 -6.79 -12.46
N VAL A 170 -10.74 -7.42 -12.69
CA VAL A 170 -11.02 -8.18 -13.92
C VAL A 170 -10.88 -7.27 -15.12
N THR A 171 -11.45 -6.06 -15.07
CA THR A 171 -11.37 -5.09 -16.17
C THR A 171 -9.93 -4.63 -16.40
N LEU A 172 -9.16 -4.38 -15.33
CA LEU A 172 -7.74 -4.02 -15.42
C LEU A 172 -6.91 -5.13 -16.12
N PHE A 173 -7.10 -6.39 -15.71
CA PHE A 173 -6.39 -7.52 -16.32
C PHE A 173 -6.88 -7.78 -17.74
N ALA A 174 -8.18 -7.68 -18.01
CA ALA A 174 -8.76 -7.81 -19.34
C ALA A 174 -8.09 -6.82 -20.31
N CYS A 175 -7.96 -5.56 -19.91
CA CYS A 175 -7.26 -4.57 -20.73
C CYS A 175 -5.76 -4.89 -20.93
N SER A 176 -5.14 -5.63 -20.00
CA SER A 176 -3.74 -6.03 -20.11
C SER A 176 -3.52 -7.25 -21.01
N PHE A 177 -4.48 -8.18 -21.07
CA PHE A 177 -4.41 -9.36 -21.95
C PHE A 177 -4.73 -9.04 -23.42
N TYR A 178 -5.50 -7.98 -23.68
CA TYR A 178 -5.92 -7.61 -25.03
C TYR A 178 -5.10 -6.42 -25.58
N PRO A 179 -4.45 -6.53 -26.75
CA PRO A 179 -3.46 -5.56 -27.25
C PRO A 179 -3.97 -4.14 -27.44
N ASN A 180 -5.25 -3.97 -27.75
CA ASN A 180 -5.80 -2.68 -28.19
C ASN A 180 -6.45 -1.89 -27.05
N LEU A 181 -6.57 -2.48 -25.87
CA LEU A 181 -7.30 -1.90 -24.74
C LEU A 181 -6.34 -1.11 -23.84
N THR A 182 -6.70 0.13 -23.56
CA THR A 182 -5.99 1.02 -22.62
C THR A 182 -6.90 1.25 -21.43
N THR A 183 -6.40 0.95 -20.22
CA THR A 183 -7.18 1.16 -18.99
C THR A 183 -7.12 2.62 -18.55
N VAL A 184 -8.25 3.18 -18.15
CA VAL A 184 -8.36 4.52 -17.54
C VAL A 184 -8.99 4.38 -16.16
N LEU A 185 -8.22 4.67 -15.11
CA LEU A 185 -8.67 4.61 -13.73
C LEU A 185 -9.31 5.94 -13.36
N ILE A 186 -10.62 5.94 -13.09
CA ILE A 186 -11.36 7.12 -12.65
C ILE A 186 -11.64 6.96 -11.15
N PRO A 187 -11.24 7.93 -10.30
CA PRO A 187 -11.60 7.92 -8.89
C PRO A 187 -13.12 7.81 -8.72
N PHE A 188 -13.57 6.93 -7.82
CA PHE A 188 -14.98 6.79 -7.50
C PHE A 188 -15.46 7.98 -6.66
N ASP A 189 -16.75 8.33 -6.76
CA ASP A 189 -17.38 9.42 -6.00
C ASP A 189 -16.82 10.82 -6.34
N VAL A 190 -16.71 11.10 -7.65
CA VAL A 190 -16.34 12.44 -8.18
C VAL A 190 -17.57 13.18 -8.69
N SER A 191 -17.47 14.51 -8.80
CA SER A 191 -18.59 15.30 -9.33
C SER A 191 -18.85 15.01 -10.81
N ASN A 192 -20.09 15.22 -11.27
CA ASN A 192 -20.48 14.95 -12.66
C ASN A 192 -19.61 15.73 -13.68
N ASP A 193 -19.25 16.97 -13.36
CA ASP A 193 -18.44 17.81 -14.23
C ASP A 193 -16.99 17.32 -14.32
N GLU A 194 -16.40 16.91 -13.18
CA GLU A 194 -15.08 16.29 -13.13
C GLU A 194 -15.07 14.96 -13.91
N LEU A 195 -16.10 14.12 -13.72
CA LEU A 195 -16.25 12.86 -14.45
C LEU A 195 -16.28 13.09 -15.97
N VAL A 196 -17.13 14.00 -16.44
CA VAL A 196 -17.23 14.34 -17.88
C VAL A 196 -15.90 14.90 -18.39
N SER A 197 -15.22 15.74 -17.62
CA SER A 197 -13.90 16.28 -17.95
C SER A 197 -12.86 15.17 -18.10
N MET A 198 -12.79 14.25 -17.15
CA MET A 198 -11.88 13.10 -17.18
C MET A 198 -12.16 12.21 -18.41
N LEU A 199 -13.42 11.86 -18.66
CA LEU A 199 -13.82 11.04 -19.82
C LEU A 199 -13.44 11.69 -21.15
N ARG A 200 -13.68 13.00 -21.31
CA ARG A 200 -13.29 13.77 -22.51
C ARG A 200 -11.77 13.82 -22.70
N ARG A 201 -11.02 14.13 -21.64
CA ARG A 201 -9.54 14.27 -21.71
C ARG A 201 -8.84 12.94 -22.00
N SER A 202 -9.37 11.86 -21.42
CA SER A 202 -8.90 10.51 -21.68
C SER A 202 -9.45 9.90 -22.97
N ALA A 203 -10.40 10.57 -23.64
CA ALA A 203 -11.09 10.11 -24.84
C ALA A 203 -11.62 8.67 -24.70
N VAL A 204 -12.26 8.39 -23.57
CA VAL A 204 -12.83 7.09 -23.24
C VAL A 204 -13.93 6.72 -24.24
N ASP A 205 -14.00 5.46 -24.64
CA ASP A 205 -15.07 4.93 -25.51
C ASP A 205 -15.94 3.88 -24.83
N THR A 206 -15.37 3.13 -23.88
CA THR A 206 -16.06 2.13 -23.07
C THR A 206 -15.98 2.48 -21.59
N VAL A 207 -17.09 2.45 -20.86
CA VAL A 207 -17.11 2.66 -19.40
C VAL A 207 -17.64 1.40 -18.71
N VAL A 208 -16.93 0.93 -17.68
CA VAL A 208 -17.41 -0.10 -16.75
C VAL A 208 -17.75 0.56 -15.42
N THR A 209 -19.00 0.42 -14.98
CA THR A 209 -19.50 1.15 -13.81
C THR A 209 -20.65 0.44 -13.10
N ALA A 210 -20.87 0.79 -11.84
CA ALA A 210 -22.01 0.35 -11.06
C ALA A 210 -23.29 1.16 -11.41
N PRO A 211 -24.47 0.53 -11.46
CA PRO A 211 -25.75 1.23 -11.56
C PRO A 211 -25.95 2.22 -10.41
N GLY A 212 -26.61 3.35 -10.70
CA GLY A 212 -26.94 4.38 -9.71
C GLY A 212 -25.81 5.33 -9.34
N ALA A 213 -24.54 4.93 -9.48
CA ALA A 213 -23.38 5.80 -9.24
C ALA A 213 -22.99 6.63 -10.48
N PHE A 214 -23.29 6.14 -11.69
CA PHE A 214 -22.93 6.80 -12.93
C PHE A 214 -24.07 7.68 -13.47
N PRO A 215 -23.85 8.99 -13.66
CA PRO A 215 -24.87 9.91 -14.17
C PRO A 215 -25.02 9.77 -15.70
N PHE A 216 -25.66 8.68 -16.14
CA PHE A 216 -25.76 8.29 -17.55
C PHE A 216 -26.26 9.42 -18.46
N ASP A 217 -27.42 10.01 -18.16
CA ASP A 217 -28.06 11.03 -19.00
C ASP A 217 -27.17 12.27 -19.19
N THR A 218 -26.53 12.71 -18.10
CA THR A 218 -25.61 13.85 -18.09
C THR A 218 -24.38 13.57 -18.95
N VAL A 219 -23.80 12.37 -18.81
CA VAL A 219 -22.57 12.00 -19.54
C VAL A 219 -22.86 11.80 -21.02
N VAL A 220 -23.93 11.10 -21.41
CA VAL A 220 -24.26 10.87 -22.82
C VAL A 220 -24.58 12.19 -23.53
N SER A 221 -25.31 13.09 -22.85
CA SER A 221 -25.60 14.43 -23.39
C SER A 221 -24.34 15.28 -23.55
N ALA A 222 -23.40 15.19 -22.61
CA ALA A 222 -22.18 15.99 -22.62
C ALA A 222 -21.05 15.36 -23.46
N TYR A 223 -21.03 14.04 -23.66
CA TYR A 223 -19.92 13.33 -24.27
C TYR A 223 -20.43 12.24 -25.24
N PRO A 224 -20.78 12.64 -26.48
CA PRO A 224 -21.36 11.73 -27.48
C PRO A 224 -20.36 10.73 -28.07
N ALA A 225 -19.08 10.80 -27.69
CA ALA A 225 -18.06 9.85 -28.14
C ALA A 225 -18.05 8.54 -27.32
N LEU A 226 -18.83 8.47 -26.24
CA LEU A 226 -19.07 7.22 -25.51
C LEU A 226 -19.80 6.23 -26.43
N ARG A 227 -19.24 5.03 -26.58
CA ARG A 227 -19.76 3.98 -27.48
C ARG A 227 -20.35 2.81 -26.73
N GLN A 228 -19.77 2.47 -25.59
CA GLN A 228 -20.15 1.28 -24.84
C GLN A 228 -20.21 1.58 -23.33
N LEU A 229 -21.18 0.97 -22.66
CA LEU A 229 -21.36 1.03 -21.22
C LEU A 229 -21.63 -0.38 -20.69
N ILE A 230 -20.87 -0.80 -19.70
CA ILE A 230 -21.02 -2.10 -19.04
C ILE A 230 -21.45 -1.87 -17.59
N TRP A 231 -22.64 -2.31 -17.26
CA TRP A 231 -23.21 -2.22 -15.92
C TRP A 231 -22.79 -3.40 -15.04
N VAL A 232 -22.15 -3.11 -13.91
CA VAL A 232 -21.86 -4.11 -12.86
C VAL A 232 -23.02 -4.12 -11.87
N VAL A 233 -23.97 -5.03 -12.08
CA VAL A 233 -25.21 -5.09 -11.28
C VAL A 233 -25.01 -5.95 -10.03
N ASP A 234 -25.46 -5.47 -8.88
CA ASP A 234 -25.48 -6.26 -7.64
C ASP A 234 -26.45 -7.44 -7.71
N GLU A 235 -26.19 -8.50 -6.93
CA GLU A 235 -27.03 -9.70 -6.92
C GLU A 235 -28.50 -9.43 -6.62
N GLY A 236 -28.79 -8.45 -5.76
CA GLY A 236 -30.15 -8.08 -5.39
C GLY A 236 -30.94 -7.43 -6.53
N SER A 237 -30.27 -6.83 -7.51
CA SER A 237 -30.88 -6.07 -8.60
C SER A 237 -30.83 -6.79 -9.95
N LYS A 238 -30.34 -8.04 -9.98
CA LYS A 238 -30.27 -8.89 -11.18
C LYS A 238 -31.62 -9.14 -11.86
N HIS A 239 -32.74 -8.94 -11.15
CA HIS A 239 -34.09 -9.21 -11.65
C HIS A 239 -34.70 -8.04 -12.45
N LEU A 240 -34.03 -6.89 -12.48
CA LEU A 240 -34.42 -5.74 -13.28
C LEU A 240 -33.70 -5.79 -14.63
N ASP A 241 -34.39 -5.42 -15.70
CA ASP A 241 -33.77 -5.31 -17.02
C ASP A 241 -33.00 -3.99 -17.10
N TRP A 242 -31.66 -4.09 -17.06
CA TRP A 242 -30.75 -2.94 -17.14
C TRP A 242 -30.22 -2.71 -18.56
N ASN A 243 -30.65 -3.52 -19.52
CA ASN A 243 -30.21 -3.41 -20.92
C ASN A 243 -31.06 -2.39 -21.70
N GLU A 244 -32.23 -2.02 -21.21
CA GLU A 244 -33.07 -1.00 -21.84
C GLU A 244 -32.53 0.41 -21.58
N VAL A 245 -32.12 1.09 -22.65
CA VAL A 245 -31.80 2.53 -22.62
C VAL A 245 -33.10 3.28 -22.31
N PRO A 246 -33.13 4.22 -21.34
CA PRO A 246 -34.35 4.95 -21.00
C PRO A 246 -35.02 5.61 -22.21
N GLU A 247 -36.35 5.49 -22.32
CA GLU A 247 -37.13 6.10 -23.41
C GLU A 247 -36.95 7.63 -23.41
N GLY A 248 -36.37 8.18 -24.49
CA GLY A 248 -36.10 9.62 -24.65
C GLY A 248 -34.61 9.96 -24.78
N THR A 249 -33.72 9.08 -24.32
CA THR A 249 -32.27 9.12 -24.60
C THR A 249 -31.98 8.36 -25.88
N GLY A 250 -32.06 9.02 -27.03
CA GLY A 250 -31.74 8.46 -28.36
C GLY A 250 -30.25 8.17 -28.57
N GLY A 251 -29.59 7.48 -27.64
CA GLY A 251 -28.16 7.26 -27.62
C GLY A 251 -27.73 6.04 -28.42
N SER A 252 -26.76 6.22 -29.32
CA SER A 252 -26.03 5.15 -30.03
C SER A 252 -25.07 4.36 -29.13
N VAL A 253 -25.29 4.36 -27.81
CA VAL A 253 -24.40 3.73 -26.82
C VAL A 253 -24.86 2.30 -26.61
N ASN A 254 -23.96 1.33 -26.84
CA ASN A 254 -24.23 -0.08 -26.57
C ASN A 254 -24.17 -0.32 -25.05
N VAL A 255 -25.27 -0.73 -24.46
CA VAL A 255 -25.40 -1.02 -23.02
C VAL A 255 -25.48 -2.53 -22.83
N ALA A 256 -24.63 -3.06 -21.96
CA ALA A 256 -24.66 -4.46 -21.57
C ALA A 256 -24.49 -4.61 -20.05
N THR A 257 -25.04 -5.65 -19.46
CA THR A 257 -24.71 -6.01 -18.07
C THR A 257 -23.52 -6.96 -18.00
N TRP A 258 -22.73 -6.84 -16.94
CA TRP A 258 -21.60 -7.71 -16.66
C TRP A 258 -22.02 -9.19 -16.60
N GLN A 259 -23.16 -9.44 -15.97
CA GLN A 259 -23.69 -10.78 -15.77
C GLN A 259 -24.09 -11.44 -17.09
N ASP A 260 -24.75 -10.71 -17.98
CA ASP A 260 -25.19 -11.24 -19.27
C ASP A 260 -23.97 -11.65 -20.11
N ILE A 261 -22.93 -10.80 -20.17
CA ILE A 261 -21.68 -11.12 -20.88
C ILE A 261 -21.04 -12.43 -20.37
N VAL A 262 -21.07 -12.66 -19.06
CA VAL A 262 -20.45 -13.84 -18.43
C VAL A 262 -21.33 -15.08 -18.55
N ASN A 263 -22.66 -14.93 -18.46
CA ASN A 263 -23.62 -16.03 -18.45
C ASN A 263 -23.98 -16.53 -19.86
N ASP A 264 -24.05 -15.63 -20.85
CA ASP A 264 -24.38 -15.96 -22.24
C ASP A 264 -23.24 -16.73 -22.93
N ALA A 265 -22.02 -16.60 -22.42
CA ALA A 265 -20.88 -17.33 -22.93
C ALA A 265 -20.94 -18.82 -22.54
N PRO A 266 -20.68 -19.76 -23.47
CA PRO A 266 -20.64 -21.19 -23.18
C PRO A 266 -19.72 -21.51 -22.00
N THR A 267 -20.05 -22.50 -21.16
CA THR A 267 -19.25 -22.90 -19.98
C THR A 267 -17.81 -23.33 -20.32
N ALA A 268 -17.57 -23.76 -21.56
CA ALA A 268 -16.24 -24.11 -22.06
C ALA A 268 -15.41 -22.90 -22.55
N ALA A 269 -16.04 -21.73 -22.74
CA ALA A 269 -15.37 -20.53 -23.23
C ALA A 269 -14.58 -19.82 -22.11
N GLY A 270 -13.39 -19.34 -22.44
CA GLY A 270 -12.57 -18.53 -21.53
C GLY A 270 -11.84 -19.30 -20.43
N ASN A 271 -11.66 -20.62 -20.56
CA ASN A 271 -11.02 -21.42 -19.51
C ASN A 271 -9.48 -21.37 -19.55
N GLU A 272 -8.88 -20.92 -20.66
CA GLU A 272 -7.42 -20.84 -20.83
C GLU A 272 -6.97 -19.42 -21.12
N LEU A 273 -5.90 -18.97 -20.44
CA LEU A 273 -5.32 -17.65 -20.64
C LEU A 273 -4.67 -17.52 -22.03
N PRO A 274 -4.90 -16.42 -22.77
CA PRO A 274 -4.27 -16.19 -24.07
C PRO A 274 -2.74 -16.28 -23.97
N PRO A 275 -2.04 -17.03 -24.85
CA PRO A 275 -0.61 -17.23 -24.75
C PRO A 275 0.14 -15.88 -24.72
N LEU A 276 1.22 -15.82 -23.95
CA LEU A 276 2.07 -14.63 -23.90
C LEU A 276 2.80 -14.48 -25.23
N ASP A 277 2.38 -13.52 -26.04
CA ASP A 277 3.16 -13.09 -27.19
C ASP A 277 4.19 -12.04 -26.72
N PRO A 278 5.50 -12.35 -26.77
CA PRO A 278 6.55 -11.44 -26.35
C PRO A 278 6.65 -10.19 -27.24
N THR A 279 6.08 -10.21 -28.45
CA THR A 279 6.04 -9.05 -29.34
C THR A 279 4.93 -8.07 -28.97
N ASN A 280 3.91 -8.55 -28.25
CA ASN A 280 2.75 -7.78 -27.88
C ASN A 280 2.90 -7.21 -26.45
N VAL A 281 3.34 -5.95 -26.40
CA VAL A 281 3.44 -5.18 -25.14
C VAL A 281 2.06 -4.59 -24.81
N PRO A 282 1.50 -4.89 -23.61
CA PRO A 282 0.22 -4.31 -23.22
C PRO A 282 0.27 -2.79 -23.15
N LYS A 283 -0.88 -2.15 -23.35
CA LYS A 283 -0.98 -0.69 -23.32
C LYS A 283 -0.82 -0.11 -21.91
N ASP A 284 -0.63 1.20 -21.89
CA ASP A 284 -0.48 1.98 -20.66
C ASP A 284 -1.76 1.95 -19.81
N VAL A 285 -1.58 2.15 -18.51
CA VAL A 285 -2.65 2.45 -17.57
C VAL A 285 -2.66 3.94 -17.30
N VAL A 286 -3.79 4.59 -17.59
CA VAL A 286 -4.00 6.01 -17.33
C VAL A 286 -4.61 6.18 -15.94
N ALA A 287 -4.08 7.10 -15.16
CA ALA A 287 -4.64 7.49 -13.87
C ALA A 287 -4.77 9.02 -13.77
N PHE A 288 -5.68 9.48 -12.91
CA PHE A 288 -5.88 10.89 -12.62
C PHE A 288 -5.41 11.24 -11.20
N TRP A 289 -4.60 12.29 -11.10
CA TRP A 289 -4.14 12.83 -9.83
C TRP A 289 -4.93 14.10 -9.48
N GLN A 290 -5.85 13.95 -8.53
CA GLN A 290 -6.59 15.06 -7.94
C GLN A 290 -5.76 15.78 -6.88
N THR A 291 -5.34 17.00 -7.19
CA THR A 291 -4.62 17.89 -6.26
C THR A 291 -5.59 18.52 -5.27
N LYS A 292 -6.63 19.19 -5.78
CA LYS A 292 -7.69 19.83 -5.00
C LYS A 292 -9.04 19.65 -5.69
N PRO A 293 -10.15 19.55 -4.94
CA PRO A 293 -11.48 19.55 -5.53
C PRO A 293 -11.69 20.76 -6.44
N GLY A 294 -12.20 20.55 -7.66
CA GLY A 294 -12.43 21.63 -8.64
C GLY A 294 -11.18 22.19 -9.34
N GLN A 295 -9.97 21.73 -9.00
CA GLN A 295 -8.77 22.00 -9.80
C GLN A 295 -8.61 20.91 -10.86
N MET A 296 -8.21 21.30 -12.07
CA MET A 296 -7.94 20.35 -13.14
C MET A 296 -6.88 19.32 -12.72
N GLU A 297 -7.24 18.05 -12.85
CA GLU A 297 -6.44 16.92 -12.40
C GLU A 297 -5.28 16.66 -13.35
N GLU A 298 -4.15 16.17 -12.85
CA GLU A 298 -3.06 15.72 -13.72
C GLU A 298 -3.41 14.32 -14.28
N MET A 299 -3.42 14.18 -15.60
CA MET A 299 -3.60 12.89 -16.27
C MET A 299 -2.23 12.29 -16.54
N VAL A 300 -1.97 11.11 -15.98
CA VAL A 300 -0.67 10.44 -16.08
C VAL A 300 -0.86 9.09 -16.77
N ARG A 301 0.07 8.76 -17.66
CA ARG A 301 0.13 7.46 -18.33
C ARG A 301 1.28 6.65 -17.76
N PHE A 302 0.96 5.50 -17.20
CA PHE A 302 1.92 4.55 -16.68
C PHE A 302 2.08 3.40 -17.65
N SER A 303 3.30 3.18 -18.11
CA SER A 303 3.60 1.93 -18.81
C SER A 303 3.52 0.75 -17.83
N GLN A 304 3.32 -0.45 -18.37
CA GLN A 304 3.36 -1.70 -17.60
C GLN A 304 4.68 -1.82 -16.82
N ALA A 305 5.80 -1.43 -17.44
CA ALA A 305 7.12 -1.42 -16.81
C ALA A 305 7.18 -0.48 -15.59
N ASN A 306 6.51 0.69 -15.63
CA ASN A 306 6.44 1.57 -14.47
C ASN A 306 5.73 0.91 -13.29
N LEU A 307 4.57 0.29 -13.55
CA LEU A 307 3.79 -0.40 -12.52
C LEU A 307 4.58 -1.56 -11.89
N VAL A 308 5.18 -2.41 -12.73
CA VAL A 308 5.96 -3.57 -12.29
C VAL A 308 7.22 -3.15 -11.51
N ALA A 309 7.91 -2.09 -11.93
CA ALA A 309 9.01 -1.51 -11.17
C ALA A 309 8.55 -0.99 -9.80
N GLY A 310 7.39 -0.33 -9.75
CA GLY A 310 6.75 0.12 -8.52
C GLY A 310 6.45 -1.03 -7.55
N ILE A 311 5.84 -2.11 -8.06
CA ILE A 311 5.52 -3.31 -7.29
C ILE A 311 6.79 -3.96 -6.76
N SER A 312 7.80 -4.13 -7.61
CA SER A 312 9.06 -4.74 -7.21
C SER A 312 9.77 -3.92 -6.13
N GLY A 313 9.76 -2.58 -6.26
CA GLY A 313 10.25 -1.67 -5.22
C GLY A 313 9.53 -1.81 -3.88
N GLN A 314 8.22 -2.04 -3.90
CA GLN A 314 7.44 -2.24 -2.67
C GLN A 314 7.72 -3.59 -2.01
N LEU A 315 7.81 -4.66 -2.79
CA LEU A 315 8.10 -6.01 -2.29
C LEU A 315 9.50 -6.12 -1.65
N THR A 316 10.46 -5.32 -2.11
CA THR A 316 11.84 -5.29 -1.58
C THR A 316 12.03 -4.33 -0.42
N ALA A 317 11.17 -3.33 -0.26
CA ALA A 317 11.31 -2.30 0.76
C ALA A 317 11.01 -2.80 2.19
N VAL A 318 10.36 -3.95 2.33
CA VAL A 318 10.03 -4.59 3.61
C VAL A 318 11.04 -5.72 3.91
N PRO A 319 11.50 -5.88 5.17
CA PRO A 319 12.36 -6.99 5.56
C PRO A 319 11.77 -8.35 5.19
N SER A 320 12.62 -9.32 4.83
CA SER A 320 12.18 -10.63 4.30
C SER A 320 11.16 -11.37 5.18
N LYS A 321 11.25 -11.22 6.51
CA LYS A 321 10.32 -11.85 7.47
C LYS A 321 8.91 -11.24 7.45
N GLU A 322 8.79 -10.03 6.94
CA GLU A 322 7.56 -9.22 6.96
C GLU A 322 6.97 -9.03 5.57
N ARG A 323 7.59 -9.63 4.55
CA ARG A 323 7.06 -9.63 3.18
C ARG A 323 5.68 -10.30 3.13
N PHE A 324 4.98 -10.04 2.05
CA PHE A 324 3.71 -10.67 1.76
C PHE A 324 3.88 -12.17 1.61
N SER A 325 2.99 -12.92 2.24
CA SER A 325 3.01 -14.38 2.26
C SER A 325 1.62 -14.95 1.95
N GLN A 326 1.56 -16.24 1.68
CA GLN A 326 0.31 -16.95 1.41
C GLN A 326 -0.61 -17.04 2.65
N SER A 327 -0.05 -16.94 3.86
CA SER A 327 -0.83 -16.90 5.11
C SER A 327 -1.49 -15.55 5.38
N ASP A 328 -1.18 -14.53 4.59
CA ASP A 328 -1.72 -13.19 4.79
C ASP A 328 -3.09 -13.01 4.13
N LEU A 329 -3.86 -12.09 4.71
CA LEU A 329 -5.06 -11.51 4.13
C LEU A 329 -4.85 -10.00 3.98
N PHE A 330 -4.79 -9.55 2.73
CA PHE A 330 -4.61 -8.16 2.34
C PHE A 330 -5.97 -7.49 2.09
N LEU A 331 -6.17 -6.31 2.67
CA LEU A 331 -7.35 -5.48 2.48
C LEU A 331 -6.96 -4.10 1.94
N PRO A 332 -7.31 -3.75 0.69
CA PRO A 332 -7.22 -2.39 0.19
C PRO A 332 -8.46 -1.61 0.67
N ALA A 333 -8.32 -0.88 1.78
CA ALA A 333 -9.39 0.00 2.26
C ALA A 333 -9.42 1.33 1.49
N ASP A 334 -8.26 1.84 1.07
CA ASP A 334 -8.19 3.00 0.16
C ASP A 334 -8.57 2.61 -1.29
N SER A 335 -8.91 3.58 -2.13
CA SER A 335 -9.39 3.34 -3.51
C SER A 335 -8.32 2.69 -4.41
N LEU A 336 -8.71 1.69 -5.21
CA LEU A 336 -7.87 1.08 -6.25
C LEU A 336 -7.58 2.02 -7.44
N ALA A 337 -8.32 3.13 -7.58
CA ALA A 337 -7.97 4.16 -8.55
C ALA A 337 -6.68 4.92 -8.16
N ASN A 338 -6.30 4.87 -6.88
CA ASN A 338 -5.02 5.37 -6.41
C ASN A 338 -3.91 4.37 -6.79
N VAL A 339 -2.94 4.82 -7.60
CA VAL A 339 -1.84 3.98 -8.11
C VAL A 339 -1.02 3.34 -6.99
N TYR A 340 -0.86 4.01 -5.84
CA TYR A 340 -0.18 3.41 -4.70
C TYR A 340 -0.91 2.16 -4.18
N THR A 341 -2.22 2.29 -3.91
CA THR A 341 -3.06 1.20 -3.41
C THR A 341 -3.18 0.08 -4.44
N LEU A 342 -3.26 0.43 -5.73
CA LEU A 342 -3.24 -0.53 -6.82
C LEU A 342 -1.93 -1.33 -6.84
N VAL A 343 -0.78 -0.66 -6.80
CA VAL A 343 0.54 -1.30 -6.76
C VAL A 343 0.68 -2.24 -5.57
N MET A 344 0.19 -1.84 -4.39
CA MET A 344 0.19 -2.70 -3.20
C MET A 344 -0.70 -3.93 -3.37
N THR A 345 -1.87 -3.77 -3.97
CA THR A 345 -2.82 -4.87 -4.26
C THR A 345 -2.24 -5.85 -5.27
N LEU A 346 -1.64 -5.35 -6.35
CA LEU A 346 -0.96 -6.18 -7.35
C LEU A 346 0.26 -6.91 -6.77
N GLY A 347 0.99 -6.27 -5.87
CA GLY A 347 2.06 -6.91 -5.11
C GLY A 347 1.56 -8.05 -4.21
N ALA A 348 0.40 -7.87 -3.55
CA ALA A 348 -0.24 -8.92 -2.77
C ALA A 348 -0.62 -10.12 -3.64
N LEU A 349 -1.24 -9.87 -4.80
CA LEU A 349 -1.58 -10.92 -5.77
C LEU A 349 -0.33 -11.66 -6.27
N TYR A 350 0.74 -10.93 -6.63
CA TYR A 350 2.00 -11.52 -7.07
C TYR A 350 2.64 -12.42 -5.99
N SER A 351 2.48 -12.07 -4.72
CA SER A 351 2.95 -12.87 -3.58
C SER A 351 2.01 -14.03 -3.18
N ASN A 352 0.95 -14.28 -3.95
CA ASN A 352 -0.11 -15.25 -3.62
C ASN A 352 -0.76 -15.01 -2.24
N THR A 353 -0.81 -13.74 -1.81
CA THR A 353 -1.54 -13.32 -0.62
C THR A 353 -3.03 -13.27 -0.92
N SER A 354 -3.87 -13.68 0.03
CA SER A 354 -5.33 -13.59 -0.16
C SER A 354 -5.76 -12.13 -0.13
N VAL A 355 -6.69 -11.72 -0.99
CA VAL A 355 -7.17 -10.33 -1.09
C VAL A 355 -8.66 -10.27 -0.83
N ALA A 356 -9.09 -9.37 0.06
CA ALA A 356 -10.50 -9.11 0.32
C ALA A 356 -10.91 -7.73 -0.21
N PHE A 357 -11.97 -7.66 -1.00
CA PHE A 357 -12.58 -6.42 -1.48
C PHE A 357 -13.81 -6.08 -0.65
N THR A 358 -13.97 -4.79 -0.37
CA THR A 358 -15.11 -4.26 0.41
C THR A 358 -15.70 -3.08 -0.34
N SER A 359 -17.03 -2.99 -0.36
CA SER A 359 -17.74 -1.90 -1.04
C SER A 359 -17.68 -0.55 -0.29
N VAL A 360 -17.08 -0.51 0.92
CA VAL A 360 -16.93 0.70 1.75
C VAL A 360 -15.71 1.53 1.33
N ALA A 361 -14.97 1.12 0.31
CA ALA A 361 -13.79 1.82 -0.18
C ALA A 361 -14.15 3.14 -0.91
N GLY A 362 -14.12 4.24 -0.17
CA GLY A 362 -14.22 5.62 -0.69
C GLY A 362 -13.00 6.46 -0.30
N GLN A 363 -13.10 7.79 -0.40
CA GLN A 363 -11.99 8.70 -0.06
C GLN A 363 -11.59 8.66 1.44
N SER A 364 -12.53 8.32 2.32
CA SER A 364 -12.27 8.15 3.75
C SER A 364 -13.16 7.03 4.33
N PRO A 365 -12.79 5.75 4.10
CA PRO A 365 -13.54 4.64 4.63
C PRO A 365 -13.44 4.61 6.16
N ASP A 366 -14.50 4.15 6.81
CA ASP A 366 -14.41 3.76 8.22
C ASP A 366 -13.69 2.40 8.30
N LEU A 367 -12.51 2.36 8.90
CA LEU A 367 -11.69 1.14 8.95
C LEU A 367 -12.32 0.03 9.78
N ILE A 368 -13.11 0.37 10.80
CA ILE A 368 -13.81 -0.66 11.58
C ILE A 368 -14.86 -1.30 10.69
N LEU A 369 -15.64 -0.50 9.94
CA LEU A 369 -16.64 -1.02 8.99
C LEU A 369 -16.00 -1.79 7.83
N ALA A 370 -14.93 -1.26 7.23
CA ALA A 370 -14.24 -1.88 6.11
C ALA A 370 -13.61 -3.23 6.49
N THR A 371 -13.31 -3.44 7.77
CA THR A 371 -12.77 -4.72 8.26
C THR A 371 -13.86 -5.67 8.79
N GLN A 372 -15.14 -5.28 8.81
CA GLN A 372 -16.21 -6.19 9.23
C GLN A 372 -16.25 -7.44 8.32
N GLY A 373 -16.49 -8.61 8.90
CA GLY A 373 -16.58 -9.88 8.16
C GLY A 373 -15.24 -10.57 7.87
N VAL A 374 -14.10 -9.86 7.88
CA VAL A 374 -12.77 -10.43 7.63
C VAL A 374 -11.77 -10.10 8.74
N ALA A 375 -10.64 -10.81 8.81
CA ALA A 375 -9.56 -10.51 9.75
C ALA A 375 -8.25 -10.26 9.00
N PRO A 376 -8.06 -9.05 8.44
CA PRO A 376 -6.89 -8.76 7.62
C PRO A 376 -5.61 -8.76 8.45
N THR A 377 -4.54 -9.28 7.87
CA THR A 377 -3.18 -9.21 8.44
C THR A 377 -2.42 -8.00 7.87
N ILE A 378 -2.81 -7.53 6.68
CA ILE A 378 -2.21 -6.37 6.00
C ILE A 378 -3.33 -5.45 5.51
N LEU A 379 -3.18 -4.15 5.76
CA LEU A 379 -4.15 -3.13 5.38
C LEU A 379 -3.46 -1.98 4.64
N VAL A 380 -4.07 -1.48 3.56
CA VAL A 380 -3.74 -0.17 2.97
C VAL A 380 -4.89 0.79 3.27
N ALA A 381 -4.61 1.91 3.92
CA ALA A 381 -5.61 2.88 4.37
C ALA A 381 -5.22 4.32 4.01
N SER A 382 -6.23 5.17 3.82
CA SER A 382 -6.00 6.61 3.59
C SER A 382 -5.60 7.31 4.89
N PRO A 383 -4.79 8.39 4.83
CA PRO A 383 -4.39 9.15 6.02
C PRO A 383 -5.58 9.63 6.86
N LYS A 384 -6.66 10.08 6.19
CA LYS A 384 -7.89 10.55 6.84
C LYS A 384 -8.59 9.43 7.63
N ALA A 385 -8.62 8.21 7.09
CA ALA A 385 -9.20 7.06 7.76
C ALA A 385 -8.42 6.68 9.03
N LEU A 386 -7.09 6.75 8.98
CA LEU A 386 -6.23 6.49 10.14
C LEU A 386 -6.30 7.59 11.19
N LEU A 387 -6.45 8.87 10.81
CA LEU A 387 -6.66 9.95 11.78
C LEU A 387 -7.99 9.77 12.53
N LYS A 388 -9.07 9.44 11.82
CA LYS A 388 -10.36 9.13 12.45
C LYS A 388 -10.21 7.99 13.46
N LEU A 389 -9.51 6.92 13.07
CA LEU A 389 -9.23 5.80 13.97
C LEU A 389 -8.41 6.22 15.20
N HIS A 390 -7.39 7.07 15.01
CA HIS A 390 -6.57 7.61 16.09
C HIS A 390 -7.39 8.45 17.07
N GLU A 391 -8.25 9.34 16.57
CA GLU A 391 -9.13 10.18 17.38
C GLU A 391 -10.10 9.32 18.21
N GLU A 392 -10.76 8.34 17.59
CA GLU A 392 -11.69 7.44 18.26
C GLU A 392 -10.99 6.56 19.32
N ALA A 393 -9.79 6.05 19.02
CA ALA A 393 -9.00 5.26 19.97
C ALA A 393 -8.49 6.10 21.14
N THR A 394 -8.07 7.34 20.87
CA THR A 394 -7.61 8.30 21.89
C THR A 394 -8.75 8.70 22.81
N GLN A 395 -9.96 8.94 22.28
CA GLN A 395 -11.15 9.23 23.10
C GLN A 395 -11.52 8.06 24.02
N LYS A 396 -11.33 6.81 23.57
CA LYS A 396 -11.55 5.61 24.39
C LYS A 396 -10.48 5.43 25.48
N LEU A 397 -9.36 6.15 25.43
CA LEU A 397 -8.29 6.13 26.42
C LEU A 397 -8.62 6.97 27.67
N SER A 398 -9.75 6.70 28.31
CA SER A 398 -10.22 7.47 29.48
C SER A 398 -9.69 6.94 30.82
N SER A 399 -9.51 5.63 30.95
CA SER A 399 -9.08 4.97 32.19
C SER A 399 -7.60 5.24 32.53
N PRO A 400 -7.25 5.55 33.80
CA PRO A 400 -5.87 5.72 34.24
C PRO A 400 -4.97 4.51 33.94
N VAL A 401 -5.52 3.30 34.08
CA VAL A 401 -4.79 2.05 33.79
C VAL A 401 -4.51 1.94 32.29
N ALA A 402 -5.48 2.29 31.44
CA ALA A 402 -5.31 2.27 30.00
C ALA A 402 -4.27 3.31 29.55
N LYS A 403 -4.27 4.52 30.13
CA LYS A 403 -3.25 5.55 29.90
C LYS A 403 -1.86 5.07 30.31
N LEU A 404 -1.73 4.44 31.47
CA LEU A 404 -0.45 3.87 31.91
C LEU A 404 0.02 2.77 30.96
N ALA A 405 -0.86 1.87 30.53
CA ALA A 405 -0.53 0.81 29.58
C ALA A 405 -0.07 1.38 28.23
N HIS A 406 -0.78 2.39 27.71
CA HIS A 406 -0.40 3.09 26.49
C HIS A 406 0.94 3.83 26.63
N TYR A 407 1.18 4.49 27.76
CA TYR A 407 2.46 5.15 28.05
C TYR A 407 3.62 4.14 28.07
N LEU A 408 3.45 3.00 28.75
CA LEU A 408 4.47 1.95 28.81
C LEU A 408 4.73 1.34 27.42
N ALA A 409 3.69 1.10 26.63
CA ALA A 409 3.82 0.58 25.27
C ALA A 409 4.52 1.59 24.34
N SER A 410 4.14 2.87 24.42
CA SER A 410 4.77 3.94 23.64
C SER A 410 6.24 4.13 24.02
N ARG A 411 6.57 3.97 25.31
CA ARG A 411 7.96 4.03 25.78
C ARG A 411 8.80 2.85 25.28
N ALA A 412 8.26 1.62 25.32
CA ALA A 412 8.94 0.44 24.77
C ALA A 412 9.19 0.60 23.26
N LEU A 413 8.21 1.15 22.53
CA LEU A 413 8.32 1.39 21.10
C LEU A 413 9.39 2.45 20.77
N THR A 414 9.32 3.62 21.41
CA THR A 414 10.14 4.79 21.06
C THR A 414 11.54 4.77 21.68
N GLN A 415 11.69 4.29 22.92
CA GLN A 415 12.97 4.31 23.64
C GLN A 415 13.73 2.99 23.54
N GLU A 416 13.03 1.86 23.60
CA GLU A 416 13.65 0.53 23.56
C GLU A 416 13.72 -0.02 22.14
N GLY A 417 12.97 0.56 21.19
CA GLY A 417 12.95 0.11 19.80
C GLY A 417 12.25 -1.24 19.62
N VAL A 418 11.32 -1.59 20.51
CA VAL A 418 10.66 -2.90 20.54
C VAL A 418 9.18 -2.74 20.26
N HIS A 419 8.71 -3.37 19.18
CA HIS A 419 7.28 -3.43 18.91
C HIS A 419 6.61 -4.51 19.75
N THR A 420 5.91 -4.08 20.80
CA THR A 420 5.25 -5.01 21.70
C THR A 420 3.84 -5.34 21.21
N THR A 421 3.67 -6.44 20.49
CA THR A 421 2.34 -6.99 20.18
C THR A 421 1.65 -7.52 21.44
N THR A 422 2.44 -8.04 22.40
CA THR A 422 2.00 -8.68 23.64
C THR A 422 2.90 -8.31 24.84
N THR A 423 2.61 -7.20 25.52
CA THR A 423 3.01 -7.11 26.94
C THR A 423 2.01 -7.93 27.78
N THR A 424 2.43 -8.50 28.91
CA THR A 424 1.54 -9.19 29.85
C THR A 424 0.38 -8.31 30.35
N LEU A 425 0.55 -6.98 30.27
CA LEU A 425 -0.46 -5.96 30.55
C LEU A 425 -1.23 -5.48 29.31
N SER A 426 -0.82 -5.86 28.08
CA SER A 426 -1.52 -5.47 26.83
C SER A 426 -2.94 -6.03 26.77
N GLY A 427 -3.21 -7.17 27.39
CA GLY A 427 -4.58 -7.71 27.52
C GLY A 427 -5.51 -6.84 28.36
N LEU A 428 -4.97 -5.87 29.13
CA LEU A 428 -5.75 -4.93 29.95
C LEU A 428 -5.97 -3.58 29.26
N SER A 429 -5.39 -3.34 28.07
CA SER A 429 -5.65 -2.11 27.31
C SER A 429 -6.98 -2.23 26.56
N ALA A 430 -8.07 -1.86 27.22
CA ALA A 430 -9.43 -1.84 26.66
C ALA A 430 -9.64 -0.81 25.52
N SER A 431 -8.58 -0.16 25.03
CA SER A 431 -8.64 0.92 24.02
C SER A 431 -8.18 0.50 22.62
N ARG A 432 -7.90 -0.79 22.37
CA ARG A 432 -7.53 -1.25 21.03
C ARG A 432 -8.77 -1.26 20.12
N PRO A 433 -8.75 -0.58 18.96
CA PRO A 433 -9.83 -0.70 18.00
C PRO A 433 -9.97 -2.14 17.53
N SER A 434 -11.21 -2.62 17.46
CA SER A 434 -11.56 -3.95 16.96
C SER A 434 -11.52 -3.94 15.43
N LEU A 435 -10.32 -4.03 14.86
CA LEU A 435 -10.13 -4.20 13.43
C LEU A 435 -10.26 -5.68 13.07
N GLY A 436 -11.28 -5.99 12.28
CA GLY A 436 -11.57 -7.35 11.83
C GLY A 436 -12.36 -8.23 12.80
N THR A 437 -12.78 -9.40 12.31
CA THR A 437 -13.50 -10.42 13.09
C THR A 437 -12.65 -11.07 14.18
N THR A 438 -11.33 -11.09 14.00
CA THR A 438 -10.36 -11.48 15.03
C THR A 438 -9.39 -10.32 15.29
N PRO A 439 -9.73 -9.40 16.20
CA PRO A 439 -8.87 -8.28 16.55
C PRO A 439 -7.46 -8.72 16.96
N GLY A 440 -6.44 -7.98 16.51
CA GLY A 440 -5.03 -8.26 16.83
C GLY A 440 -4.29 -9.15 15.83
N LYS A 441 -4.93 -9.59 14.73
CA LYS A 441 -4.23 -10.25 13.60
C LYS A 441 -3.48 -9.30 12.67
N LEU A 442 -3.82 -8.02 12.69
CA LEU A 442 -3.22 -7.00 11.85
C LEU A 442 -1.74 -6.83 12.22
N ARG A 443 -0.84 -7.06 11.27
CA ARG A 443 0.61 -6.94 11.47
C ARG A 443 1.21 -5.75 10.71
N LEU A 444 0.64 -5.37 9.57
CA LEU A 444 1.13 -4.27 8.73
C LEU A 444 0.00 -3.34 8.31
N VAL A 445 0.24 -2.04 8.43
CA VAL A 445 -0.61 -0.97 7.90
C VAL A 445 0.24 -0.09 7.00
N TYR A 446 -0.20 0.08 5.76
CA TYR A 446 0.39 0.98 4.79
C TYR A 446 -0.50 2.21 4.63
N VAL A 447 0.14 3.37 4.65
CA VAL A 447 -0.51 4.65 4.43
C VAL A 447 0.42 5.56 3.63
N ALA A 448 -0.15 6.32 2.72
CA ALA A 448 0.59 7.23 1.86
C ALA A 448 0.08 8.66 1.97
N ASP A 449 1.00 9.60 2.17
CA ASP A 449 0.81 11.00 1.87
C ASP A 449 0.86 11.22 0.36
N ARG A 450 -0.06 12.04 -0.15
CA ARG A 450 -0.15 12.36 -1.58
C ARG A 450 0.39 13.77 -1.79
N ALA A 451 1.55 13.86 -2.42
CA ALA A 451 2.25 15.11 -2.65
C ALA A 451 1.36 16.14 -3.37
N GLY A 452 1.39 17.37 -2.84
CA GLY A 452 0.65 18.51 -3.38
C GLY A 452 -0.87 18.47 -3.15
N THR A 453 -1.42 17.41 -2.56
CA THR A 453 -2.87 17.27 -2.33
C THR A 453 -3.28 17.76 -0.93
N ASP A 454 -4.58 17.91 -0.71
CA ASP A 454 -5.16 18.24 0.61
C ASP A 454 -5.26 17.02 1.56
N THR A 455 -4.55 15.92 1.31
CA THR A 455 -4.52 14.78 2.25
C THR A 455 -3.94 15.21 3.59
N PRO A 456 -4.60 14.87 4.72
CA PRO A 456 -4.11 15.27 6.02
C PRO A 456 -2.81 14.51 6.34
N ARG A 457 -1.81 15.26 6.81
CA ARG A 457 -0.50 14.71 7.16
C ARG A 457 -0.56 14.00 8.50
N LEU A 458 0.11 12.85 8.60
CA LEU A 458 0.27 12.14 9.87
C LEU A 458 1.55 12.62 10.56
N SER A 459 1.46 13.04 11.82
CA SER A 459 2.64 13.33 12.64
C SER A 459 3.33 12.05 13.10
N GLN A 460 4.60 12.12 13.52
CA GLN A 460 5.30 10.96 14.07
C GLN A 460 4.63 10.43 15.35
N THR A 461 4.05 11.32 16.16
CA THR A 461 3.28 10.96 17.35
C THR A 461 2.04 10.15 16.99
N VAL A 462 1.25 10.61 16.01
CA VAL A 462 0.08 9.86 15.51
C VAL A 462 0.49 8.50 14.94
N LEU A 463 1.58 8.43 14.17
CA LEU A 463 2.10 7.17 13.64
C LEU A 463 2.54 6.21 14.75
N SER A 464 3.19 6.72 15.81
CA SER A 464 3.56 5.93 16.99
C SER A 464 2.34 5.41 17.74
N ASP A 465 1.35 6.27 17.98
CA ASP A 465 0.10 5.91 18.66
C ASP A 465 -0.67 4.86 17.87
N LEU A 466 -0.76 5.00 16.55
CA LEU A 466 -1.41 4.03 15.67
C LEU A 466 -0.73 2.66 15.75
N ARG A 467 0.61 2.58 15.85
CA ARG A 467 1.32 1.31 16.06
C ARG A 467 0.92 0.64 17.38
N VAL A 468 0.73 1.44 18.45
CA VAL A 468 0.31 0.94 19.76
C VAL A 468 -1.17 0.53 19.77
N PHE A 469 -2.06 1.35 19.19
CA PHE A 469 -3.49 1.09 19.17
C PHE A 469 -3.84 -0.12 18.32
N THR A 470 -3.32 -0.19 17.09
CA THR A 470 -3.61 -1.29 16.18
C THR A 470 -2.85 -2.56 16.53
N GLY A 471 -1.72 -2.45 17.24
CA GLY A 471 -0.79 -3.56 17.44
C GLY A 471 -0.09 -3.99 16.15
N ALA A 472 -0.15 -3.17 15.10
CA ALA A 472 0.48 -3.40 13.81
C ALA A 472 1.66 -2.44 13.61
N LYS A 473 2.55 -2.77 12.68
CA LYS A 473 3.60 -1.85 12.22
C LYS A 473 3.02 -0.96 11.14
N VAL A 474 3.26 0.35 11.25
CA VAL A 474 2.74 1.36 10.31
C VAL A 474 3.88 1.85 9.41
N VAL A 475 3.71 1.68 8.11
CA VAL A 475 4.58 2.21 7.06
C VAL A 475 3.94 3.46 6.49
N TYR A 476 4.65 4.59 6.58
CA TYR A 476 4.23 5.87 6.02
C TYR A 476 5.05 6.19 4.78
N ALA A 477 4.36 6.36 3.65
CA ALA A 477 4.95 6.58 2.34
C ALA A 477 4.65 7.98 1.80
N LEU A 478 5.54 8.49 0.95
CA LEU A 478 5.29 9.64 0.09
C LEU A 478 4.94 9.14 -1.31
N THR A 479 3.86 9.65 -1.90
CA THR A 479 3.42 9.31 -3.25
C THR A 479 3.29 10.58 -4.11
N ALA A 480 3.45 10.42 -5.42
CA ALA A 480 3.49 11.52 -6.37
C ALA A 480 2.75 11.15 -7.67
N PRO A 481 2.22 12.12 -8.42
CA PRO A 481 1.38 11.87 -9.60
C PRO A 481 2.05 10.97 -10.64
N ARG A 482 3.35 11.15 -10.87
CA ARG A 482 4.13 10.44 -11.92
C ARG A 482 4.89 9.23 -11.41
N VAL A 483 4.61 8.75 -10.20
CA VAL A 483 5.35 7.64 -9.60
C VAL A 483 4.41 6.46 -9.37
N ALA A 484 4.75 5.33 -9.97
CA ALA A 484 4.06 4.07 -9.70
C ALA A 484 4.52 3.52 -8.34
N GLY A 485 3.62 3.53 -7.35
CA GLY A 485 3.93 3.13 -5.98
C GLY A 485 4.34 4.32 -5.12
N ALA A 486 5.40 4.18 -4.33
CA ALA A 486 5.89 5.23 -3.43
C ALA A 486 7.22 5.81 -3.91
N VAL A 487 7.44 7.09 -3.61
CA VAL A 487 8.73 7.80 -3.73
C VAL A 487 9.69 7.29 -2.66
N SER A 488 9.27 7.41 -1.41
CA SER A 488 10.00 6.98 -0.23
C SER A 488 9.01 6.42 0.78
N GLN A 489 9.47 5.53 1.66
CA GLN A 489 8.66 5.10 2.80
C GLN A 489 9.49 4.83 4.05
N THR A 490 8.90 5.05 5.22
CA THR A 490 9.54 4.78 6.52
C THR A 490 10.03 3.33 6.59
N ALA A 491 11.25 3.13 7.08
CA ALA A 491 11.72 1.78 7.39
C ALA A 491 10.79 1.13 8.42
N LEU A 492 10.53 -0.16 8.25
CA LEU A 492 9.48 -0.86 9.01
C LEU A 492 9.69 -0.81 10.54
N TYR A 493 10.96 -0.83 10.96
CA TYR A 493 11.36 -0.86 12.37
C TYR A 493 11.87 0.52 12.86
N ASP A 494 11.64 1.59 12.10
CA ASP A 494 11.93 2.94 12.59
C ASP A 494 10.77 3.44 13.47
N TYR A 495 11.01 3.42 14.76
CA TYR A 495 10.05 3.81 15.79
C TYR A 495 10.39 5.15 16.45
N ARG A 496 11.41 5.85 15.95
CA ARG A 496 11.84 7.11 16.53
C ARG A 496 10.76 8.18 16.31
N VAL A 497 10.55 8.96 17.35
CA VAL A 497 9.67 10.13 17.34
C VAL A 497 10.57 11.31 17.67
N ASP A 498 10.68 12.24 16.73
CA ASP A 498 11.45 13.46 16.91
C ASP A 498 10.53 14.56 17.43
N GLU A 499 11.13 15.63 17.95
CA GLU A 499 10.39 16.83 18.38
C GLU A 499 9.78 17.61 17.20
N ASP A 500 10.25 17.34 15.98
CA ASP A 500 9.70 17.91 14.75
C ASP A 500 8.26 17.44 14.52
N SER A 501 7.36 18.39 14.25
CA SER A 501 5.93 18.10 14.05
C SER A 501 5.63 17.28 12.78
N THR A 502 6.54 17.26 11.81
CA THR A 502 6.36 16.60 10.50
C THR A 502 7.00 15.22 10.47
N ALA A 503 6.23 14.19 10.15
CA ALA A 503 6.80 12.86 9.91
C ALA A 503 7.70 12.84 8.67
N HIS A 504 8.77 12.07 8.77
CA HIS A 504 9.61 11.71 7.62
C HIS A 504 8.99 10.53 6.88
N PHE A 505 9.38 10.40 5.63
CA PHE A 505 8.96 9.37 4.69
C PHE A 505 10.05 8.33 4.46
N GLY A 506 11.04 8.23 5.35
CA GLY A 506 12.13 7.25 5.24
C GLY A 506 13.02 7.39 3.99
N PRO A 507 13.74 6.32 3.62
CA PRO A 507 14.58 6.30 2.43
C PRO A 507 13.76 6.11 1.12
N PRO A 508 14.34 6.48 -0.04
CA PRO A 508 13.75 6.17 -1.34
C PRO A 508 13.58 4.66 -1.56
N LEU A 509 12.61 4.27 -2.40
CA LEU A 509 12.41 2.87 -2.78
C LEU A 509 13.51 2.38 -3.75
N THR A 510 13.69 1.07 -3.88
CA THR A 510 14.76 0.51 -4.75
C THR A 510 14.53 0.71 -6.24
N SER A 511 13.31 1.10 -6.65
CA SER A 511 12.93 1.33 -8.04
C SER A 511 13.15 2.77 -8.51
N LEU A 512 13.63 3.66 -7.64
CA LEU A 512 13.91 5.06 -7.98
C LEU A 512 15.00 5.66 -7.12
N GLU A 513 15.41 6.87 -7.47
CA GLU A 513 16.34 7.71 -6.71
C GLU A 513 15.75 9.11 -6.53
N VAL A 514 16.16 9.78 -5.45
CA VAL A 514 15.66 11.11 -5.06
C VAL A 514 16.77 12.14 -5.16
N ILE A 515 16.44 13.32 -5.67
CA ILE A 515 17.33 14.47 -5.80
C ILE A 515 16.52 15.71 -5.36
N LEU A 516 17.11 16.59 -4.55
CA LEU A 516 16.53 17.90 -4.27
C LEU A 516 17.18 18.95 -5.16
N ARG A 517 16.36 19.80 -5.78
CA ARG A 517 16.82 20.95 -6.57
C ARG A 517 16.49 22.24 -5.86
N ASP A 518 17.42 23.19 -5.86
CA ASP A 518 17.19 24.50 -5.24
C ASP A 518 15.94 25.16 -5.83
N SER A 519 15.07 25.68 -4.97
CA SER A 519 13.80 26.30 -5.34
C SER A 519 13.47 27.47 -4.44
N GLY A 520 13.54 28.69 -4.99
CA GLY A 520 13.32 29.93 -4.24
C GLY A 520 14.31 30.09 -3.08
N ASP A 521 13.77 30.17 -1.86
CA ASP A 521 14.53 30.31 -0.62
C ASP A 521 15.09 28.97 -0.10
N TYR A 522 14.61 27.85 -0.64
CA TYR A 522 15.06 26.52 -0.26
C TYR A 522 16.26 26.12 -1.10
N LYS A 523 17.42 26.01 -0.45
CA LYS A 523 18.70 25.73 -1.11
C LYS A 523 19.47 24.65 -0.40
N THR A 524 20.20 23.88 -1.19
CA THR A 524 21.13 22.87 -0.72
C THR A 524 22.45 23.55 -0.31
N THR A 525 22.81 23.38 0.96
CA THR A 525 24.05 23.86 1.58
C THR A 525 24.80 22.69 2.23
N ALA A 526 25.93 22.98 2.88
CA ALA A 526 26.66 21.95 3.62
C ALA A 526 25.89 21.43 4.84
N ASP A 527 25.11 22.31 5.51
CA ASP A 527 24.42 22.02 6.76
C ASP A 527 22.92 21.69 6.57
N LYS A 528 22.32 22.17 5.47
CA LYS A 528 20.89 21.96 5.17
C LYS A 528 20.72 21.53 3.73
N ILE A 529 19.99 20.44 3.51
CA ILE A 529 19.72 19.88 2.19
C ILE A 529 18.22 20.03 1.94
N GLU A 530 17.82 21.14 1.33
CA GLU A 530 16.42 21.50 1.10
C GLU A 530 16.22 21.92 -0.35
N GLY A 531 15.04 21.64 -0.90
CA GLY A 531 14.71 21.97 -2.28
C GLY A 531 13.46 21.27 -2.78
N GLU A 532 13.10 21.54 -4.04
CA GLU A 532 12.04 20.80 -4.73
C GLU A 532 12.46 19.34 -4.93
N ILE A 533 11.54 18.41 -4.62
CA ILE A 533 11.81 16.99 -4.70
C ILE A 533 11.67 16.52 -6.15
N PHE A 534 12.75 16.00 -6.72
CA PHE A 534 12.80 15.31 -8.00
C PHE A 534 13.07 13.83 -7.82
N VAL A 535 12.47 13.03 -8.69
CA VAL A 535 12.61 11.58 -8.70
C VAL A 535 13.00 11.08 -10.07
N ARG A 536 13.85 10.06 -10.11
CA ARG A 536 14.27 9.37 -11.33
C ARG A 536 14.19 7.87 -11.15
N GLY A 537 13.79 7.14 -12.18
CA GLY A 537 13.87 5.67 -12.15
C GLY A 537 12.79 4.97 -12.96
N PRO A 538 12.87 3.64 -13.05
CA PRO A 538 11.93 2.82 -13.82
C PRO A 538 10.47 2.93 -13.34
N SER A 539 10.19 3.25 -12.08
CA SER A 539 8.81 3.45 -11.60
C SER A 539 8.23 4.84 -11.93
N VAL A 540 9.03 5.75 -12.51
CA VAL A 540 8.62 7.12 -12.82
C VAL A 540 8.12 7.21 -14.27
N ALA A 541 6.89 7.69 -14.46
CA ALA A 541 6.34 7.98 -15.77
C ALA A 541 7.16 9.10 -16.45
N GLY A 542 7.77 8.79 -17.60
CA GLY A 542 8.70 9.68 -18.29
C GLY A 542 10.14 9.63 -17.78
N GLY A 543 10.47 8.77 -16.82
CA GLY A 543 11.84 8.51 -16.33
C GLY A 543 12.36 9.52 -15.29
N GLU A 544 11.96 10.78 -15.37
CA GLU A 544 12.23 11.83 -14.39
C GLU A 544 10.98 12.71 -14.20
N ALA A 545 10.66 13.05 -12.95
CA ALA A 545 9.55 13.94 -12.63
C ALA A 545 9.81 14.77 -11.38
N SER A 546 9.21 15.97 -11.32
CA SER A 546 9.02 16.67 -10.06
C SER A 546 7.87 16.03 -9.28
N VAL A 547 8.02 15.97 -7.97
CA VAL A 547 6.97 15.56 -7.03
C VAL A 547 5.97 16.69 -6.76
N GLY A 548 6.33 17.95 -7.09
CA GLY A 548 5.50 19.12 -6.83
C GLY A 548 5.45 19.54 -5.36
N ALA A 549 6.47 19.16 -4.58
CA ALA A 549 6.60 19.53 -3.18
C ALA A 549 8.07 19.82 -2.83
N VAL A 550 8.26 20.72 -1.86
CA VAL A 550 9.57 21.04 -1.28
C VAL A 550 9.83 20.10 -0.12
N GLY A 551 11.01 19.49 -0.11
CA GLY A 551 11.46 18.60 0.93
C GLY A 551 12.83 18.96 1.46
N ARG A 552 13.21 18.22 2.50
CA ARG A 552 14.53 18.22 3.10
C ARG A 552 15.03 16.80 3.33
N ILE A 553 16.34 16.61 3.18
CA ILE A 553 17.00 15.38 3.63
C ILE A 553 17.50 15.59 5.06
N ARG A 554 17.08 14.70 5.95
CA ARG A 554 17.45 14.69 7.36
C ARG A 554 18.85 14.09 7.56
N ASP A 555 19.41 14.26 8.76
CA ASP A 555 20.74 13.75 9.13
C ASP A 555 20.88 12.24 8.97
N ASP A 556 19.76 11.50 9.10
CA ASP A 556 19.70 10.06 8.90
C ASP A 556 19.47 9.64 7.43
N ASN A 557 19.62 10.59 6.50
CA ASN A 557 19.36 10.47 5.07
C ASN A 557 17.92 10.03 4.74
N THR A 558 16.93 10.43 5.54
CA THR A 558 15.51 10.24 5.20
C THR A 558 14.90 11.50 4.61
N LEU A 559 13.90 11.31 3.74
CA LEU A 559 13.16 12.40 3.13
C LEU A 559 12.06 12.88 4.09
N SER A 560 11.89 14.19 4.23
CA SER A 560 10.76 14.81 4.93
C SER A 560 10.35 16.09 4.20
N TYR A 561 9.15 16.60 4.46
CA TYR A 561 8.82 17.94 4.01
C TYR A 561 9.63 19.00 4.78
N THR A 562 9.89 20.13 4.14
CA THR A 562 10.41 21.31 4.82
C THR A 562 9.30 21.96 5.65
N GLN A 563 9.65 22.54 6.80
CA GLN A 563 8.71 23.24 7.70
C GLN A 563 8.29 24.59 7.13
#